data_AF-A0A6P1F612-F1
#
_entry.id   AF-A0A6P1F612-F1
#
_cell.length_a   1.000
_cell.length_b   1.000
_cell.length_c   1.000
_cell.angle_alpha   90.00
_cell.angle_beta   90.00
_cell.angle_gamma   90.00
#
_symmetry.space_group_name_H-M   'P 1'
#
loop_
_entity.id
_entity.type
_entity.pdbx_description
1 polymer ?
#
loop_
_entity_poly.entity_id
_entity_poly.type
_entity_poly.pdbx_seq_one_letter_code
_entity_poly.pdbx_strand_id
1 'polypeptide(L)'
;MGVLAAVLAPLLAIALLLWLLFFGAAEDAAAACLPGGGPVNVSAIPADAKVGAYGHDQLVNAALIVNAGAAKGLGADGQTLGVQTAIGESSLVNISYGDGAINPDGSVADSIGLFQQQSSWGTVEQRMDPTTSAGFFYDRLVAVEGWQAMEPSIAINKVQRNADPNHYTKYRADAVAIMTYLNSLGSSTIAPTTAAPVGVPSTPIGTAPASPAPVGGCVAVSGDAQALAANLVAAMDAGNLILLEDRYAQQIRDMAAGTPKENCAIDVRILQIITIALNTFGKIGVSDLNRQCTGSLLGAGTGSSHWMNGGGNAVDFYSFAGTATTGCDPNALQLLDVLDPQVPQGSRAGQIQCRSTTYQHITQFGDTPNHLHFDVAYADGPLTTG
;
A
#
# COMPACT_ATOMS: atom_id res chain seq x y z
N MET A 1 23.30 -74.37 5.47
CA MET A 1 22.73 -73.08 5.93
C MET A 1 23.64 -71.85 5.69
N GLY A 2 24.95 -72.00 5.42
CA GLY A 2 25.87 -70.83 5.33
C GLY A 2 26.01 -70.12 3.98
N VAL A 3 25.62 -70.73 2.85
CA VAL A 3 25.87 -70.13 1.51
C VAL A 3 24.68 -69.29 1.01
N LEU A 4 23.45 -69.64 1.39
CA LEU A 4 22.26 -68.85 1.01
C LEU A 4 22.22 -67.47 1.70
N ALA A 5 22.75 -67.36 2.92
CA ALA A 5 22.80 -66.12 3.68
C ALA A 5 23.84 -65.12 3.13
N ALA A 6 24.91 -65.61 2.49
CA ALA A 6 26.01 -64.79 2.00
C ALA A 6 25.65 -63.98 0.73
N VAL A 7 24.64 -64.40 -0.03
CA VAL A 7 24.21 -63.73 -1.28
C VAL A 7 22.98 -62.84 -1.06
N LEU A 8 22.09 -63.20 -0.13
CA LEU A 8 20.91 -62.39 0.17
C LEU A 8 21.23 -61.08 0.90
N ALA A 9 22.22 -61.09 1.79
CA ALA A 9 22.60 -59.90 2.57
C ALA A 9 23.05 -58.70 1.70
N PRO A 10 23.94 -58.85 0.70
CA PRO A 10 24.32 -57.74 -0.16
C PRO A 10 23.19 -57.30 -1.10
N LEU A 11 22.30 -58.20 -1.54
CA LEU A 11 21.17 -57.84 -2.40
C LEU A 11 20.10 -57.03 -1.65
N LEU A 12 19.83 -57.37 -0.38
CA LEU A 12 18.96 -56.58 0.50
C LEU A 12 19.58 -55.21 0.84
N ALA A 13 20.89 -55.15 1.04
CA ALA A 13 21.59 -53.90 1.28
C ALA A 13 21.57 -52.99 0.04
N ILE A 14 21.75 -53.55 -1.16
CA ILE A 14 21.66 -52.81 -2.43
C ILE A 14 20.22 -52.38 -2.70
N ALA A 15 19.23 -53.23 -2.44
CA ALA A 15 17.82 -52.87 -2.59
C ALA A 15 17.40 -51.77 -1.60
N LEU A 16 17.88 -51.82 -0.34
CA LEU A 16 17.67 -50.77 0.65
C LEU A 16 18.39 -49.47 0.26
N LEU A 17 19.61 -49.56 -0.27
CA LEU A 17 20.37 -48.40 -0.77
C LEU A 17 19.68 -47.77 -1.98
N LEU A 18 19.18 -48.58 -2.92
CA LEU A 18 18.43 -48.10 -4.08
C LEU A 18 17.06 -47.55 -3.66
N TRP A 19 16.40 -48.14 -2.67
CA TRP A 19 15.17 -47.58 -2.09
C TRP A 19 15.44 -46.25 -1.39
N LEU A 20 16.55 -46.10 -0.67
CA LEU A 20 17.00 -44.81 -0.12
C LEU A 20 17.38 -43.80 -1.22
N LEU A 21 17.93 -44.25 -2.35
CA LEU A 21 18.30 -43.37 -3.47
C LEU A 21 17.13 -42.95 -4.37
N PHE A 22 16.08 -43.79 -4.51
CA PHE A 22 14.91 -43.52 -5.36
C PHE A 22 13.66 -43.08 -4.58
N PHE A 23 13.55 -43.42 -3.29
CA PHE A 23 12.40 -43.13 -2.43
C PHE A 23 12.79 -42.54 -1.05
N GLY A 24 14.08 -42.45 -0.72
CA GLY A 24 14.60 -41.92 0.56
C GLY A 24 14.79 -40.42 0.58
N ALA A 25 13.83 -39.70 0.02
CA ALA A 25 13.58 -38.28 0.26
C ALA A 25 12.11 -38.00 -0.12
N ALA A 26 11.17 -38.68 0.53
CA ALA A 26 10.00 -37.94 0.96
C ALA A 26 10.52 -37.02 2.06
N GLU A 27 11.09 -35.88 1.66
CA GLU A 27 11.14 -34.76 2.57
C GLU A 27 9.68 -34.54 2.94
N ASP A 28 9.32 -34.84 4.18
CA ASP A 28 8.31 -34.06 4.85
C ASP A 28 8.79 -32.62 4.65
N ALA A 29 8.24 -31.95 3.63
CA ALA A 29 8.28 -30.51 3.51
C ALA A 29 7.42 -29.99 4.66
N ALA A 30 7.94 -30.15 5.88
CA ALA A 30 7.58 -29.34 7.00
C ALA A 30 7.79 -27.92 6.49
N ALA A 31 6.68 -27.25 6.19
CA ALA A 31 6.65 -25.85 5.81
C ALA A 31 7.58 -25.13 6.77
N ALA A 32 8.76 -24.74 6.29
CA ALA A 32 9.63 -23.87 7.04
C ALA A 32 8.79 -22.63 7.26
N CYS A 33 8.30 -22.42 8.49
CA CYS A 33 7.45 -21.29 8.83
C CYS A 33 8.18 -20.04 8.37
N LEU A 34 7.76 -19.47 7.24
CA LEU A 34 8.36 -18.24 6.76
C LEU A 34 8.07 -17.19 7.83
N PRO A 35 9.08 -16.38 8.22
CA PRO A 35 8.81 -15.28 9.11
C PRO A 35 7.74 -14.38 8.45
N GLY A 36 6.72 -13.98 9.24
CA GLY A 36 5.69 -13.05 8.81
C GLY A 36 4.27 -13.61 8.80
N GLY A 37 3.38 -12.97 8.03
CA GLY A 37 1.96 -13.30 7.94
C GLY A 37 1.01 -12.25 8.49
N GLY A 38 1.54 -11.14 9.04
CA GLY A 38 0.77 -9.99 9.50
C GLY A 38 1.11 -8.72 8.71
N PRO A 39 0.35 -7.63 8.92
CA PRO A 39 0.67 -6.35 8.32
C PRO A 39 2.03 -5.83 8.84
N VAL A 40 2.75 -5.13 7.98
CA VAL A 40 4.03 -4.49 8.25
C VAL A 40 3.87 -2.97 8.25
N ASN A 41 4.63 -2.30 9.12
CA ASN A 41 4.62 -0.84 9.17
C ASN A 41 5.52 -0.27 8.05
N VAL A 42 4.90 0.23 6.99
CA VAL A 42 5.61 0.85 5.84
C VAL A 42 6.50 2.00 6.29
N SER A 43 6.03 2.81 7.26
CA SER A 43 6.79 3.98 7.75
C SER A 43 8.00 3.61 8.60
N ALA A 44 8.16 2.33 8.98
CA ALA A 44 9.30 1.86 9.74
C ALA A 44 10.50 1.51 8.84
N ILE A 45 10.36 1.57 7.52
CA ILE A 45 11.42 1.31 6.55
C ILE A 45 12.30 2.56 6.46
N PRO A 46 13.58 2.52 6.90
CA PRO A 46 14.48 3.67 6.80
C PRO A 46 14.71 4.10 5.35
N ALA A 47 14.94 5.39 5.10
CA ALA A 47 15.18 5.93 3.77
C ALA A 47 16.44 5.35 3.07
N ASP A 48 17.41 4.87 3.85
CA ASP A 48 18.63 4.19 3.37
C ASP A 48 18.52 2.66 3.38
N ALA A 49 17.32 2.12 3.64
CA ALA A 49 17.08 0.68 3.68
C ALA A 49 17.47 0.00 2.38
N LYS A 50 18.11 -1.16 2.53
CA LYS A 50 18.54 -1.99 1.40
C LYS A 50 18.55 -3.46 1.77
N VAL A 51 17.96 -4.29 0.91
CA VAL A 51 18.01 -5.76 1.00
C VAL A 51 18.51 -6.28 -0.34
N GLY A 52 19.72 -6.82 -0.38
CA GLY A 52 20.32 -7.28 -1.64
C GLY A 52 20.40 -6.14 -2.68
N ALA A 53 19.70 -6.31 -3.81
CA ALA A 53 19.61 -5.33 -4.88
C ALA A 53 18.46 -4.31 -4.69
N TYR A 54 17.58 -4.50 -3.72
CA TYR A 54 16.34 -3.72 -3.57
C TYR A 54 16.55 -2.57 -2.58
N GLY A 55 16.32 -1.34 -3.03
CA GLY A 55 16.40 -0.11 -2.23
C GLY A 55 15.06 0.28 -1.61
N HIS A 56 15.04 1.42 -0.91
CA HIS A 56 13.90 1.90 -0.13
C HIS A 56 12.54 1.82 -0.88
N ASP A 57 12.41 2.44 -2.05
CA ASP A 57 11.14 2.46 -2.81
C ASP A 57 10.61 1.06 -3.15
N GLN A 58 11.51 0.12 -3.46
CA GLN A 58 11.17 -1.27 -3.75
C GLN A 58 10.73 -2.01 -2.48
N LEU A 59 11.34 -1.70 -1.33
CA LEU A 59 10.95 -2.23 -0.03
C LEU A 59 9.61 -1.67 0.43
N VAL A 60 9.30 -0.42 0.14
CA VAL A 60 7.98 0.19 0.34
C VAL A 60 6.93 -0.54 -0.50
N ASN A 61 7.18 -0.75 -1.80
CA ASN A 61 6.27 -1.52 -2.66
C ASN A 61 6.07 -2.96 -2.15
N ALA A 62 7.15 -3.62 -1.71
CA ALA A 62 7.04 -4.95 -1.09
C ALA A 62 6.17 -4.93 0.17
N ALA A 63 6.33 -3.93 1.04
CA ALA A 63 5.51 -3.77 2.24
C ALA A 63 4.02 -3.56 1.92
N LEU A 64 3.70 -2.82 0.86
CA LEU A 64 2.32 -2.66 0.37
C LEU A 64 1.74 -3.98 -0.16
N ILE A 65 2.54 -4.78 -0.88
CA ILE A 65 2.15 -6.13 -1.31
C ILE A 65 1.89 -7.05 -0.12
N VAL A 66 2.73 -6.99 0.92
CA VAL A 66 2.56 -7.77 2.16
C VAL A 66 1.26 -7.36 2.86
N ASN A 67 1.02 -6.06 2.99
CA ASN A 67 -0.19 -5.53 3.64
C ASN A 67 -1.46 -5.88 2.87
N ALA A 68 -1.44 -5.86 1.54
CA ALA A 68 -2.56 -6.32 0.71
C ALA A 68 -2.88 -7.81 0.95
N GLY A 69 -1.84 -8.64 1.09
CA GLY A 69 -2.01 -10.07 1.41
C GLY A 69 -2.56 -10.27 2.82
N ALA A 70 -2.03 -9.55 3.81
CA ALA A 70 -2.52 -9.57 5.19
C ALA A 70 -4.00 -9.15 5.28
N ALA A 71 -4.40 -8.10 4.55
CA ALA A 71 -5.79 -7.62 4.51
C ALA A 71 -6.77 -8.66 3.93
N LYS A 72 -6.28 -9.58 3.10
CA LYS A 72 -7.04 -10.71 2.56
C LYS A 72 -6.92 -12.00 3.39
N GLY A 73 -6.26 -11.93 4.55
CA GLY A 73 -6.09 -13.06 5.46
C GLY A 73 -5.05 -14.09 5.01
N LEU A 74 -4.18 -13.76 4.06
CA LEU A 74 -3.09 -14.62 3.65
C LEU A 74 -1.95 -14.56 4.68
N GLY A 75 -1.45 -15.74 5.08
CA GLY A 75 -0.26 -15.88 5.92
C GLY A 75 1.05 -15.63 5.15
N ALA A 76 2.18 -15.85 5.84
CA ALA A 76 3.52 -15.54 5.34
C ALA A 76 3.83 -16.17 3.98
N ASP A 77 3.40 -17.41 3.77
CA ASP A 77 3.63 -18.13 2.52
C ASP A 77 2.99 -17.41 1.33
N GLY A 78 1.70 -17.08 1.44
CA GLY A 78 0.96 -16.36 0.41
C GLY A 78 1.52 -14.95 0.16
N GLN A 79 1.82 -14.21 1.23
CA GLN A 79 2.43 -12.87 1.12
C GLN A 79 3.78 -12.92 0.40
N THR A 80 4.59 -13.93 0.69
CA THR A 80 5.88 -14.12 0.03
C THR A 80 5.72 -14.45 -1.45
N LEU A 81 4.67 -15.18 -1.85
CA LEU A 81 4.37 -15.41 -3.27
C LEU A 81 4.07 -14.09 -3.99
N GLY A 82 3.34 -13.17 -3.36
CA GLY A 82 3.08 -11.84 -3.93
C GLY A 82 4.38 -11.06 -4.16
N VAL A 83 5.24 -10.99 -3.15
CA VAL A 83 6.55 -10.30 -3.27
C VAL A 83 7.43 -10.97 -4.32
N GLN A 84 7.50 -12.32 -4.33
CA GLN A 84 8.25 -13.09 -5.32
C GLN A 84 7.77 -12.84 -6.75
N THR A 85 6.45 -12.72 -6.93
CA THR A 85 5.86 -12.40 -8.24
C THR A 85 6.29 -11.01 -8.70
N ALA A 86 6.11 -9.99 -7.86
CA ALA A 86 6.45 -8.61 -8.22
C ALA A 86 7.95 -8.38 -8.46
N ILE A 87 8.82 -9.15 -7.80
CA ILE A 87 10.24 -9.19 -8.14
C ILE A 87 10.43 -9.69 -9.57
N GLY A 88 9.79 -10.80 -9.92
CA GLY A 88 9.95 -11.41 -11.24
C GLY A 88 9.37 -10.57 -12.39
N GLU A 89 8.26 -9.90 -12.14
CA GLU A 89 7.58 -9.09 -13.14
C GLU A 89 8.25 -7.72 -13.33
N SER A 90 8.65 -7.05 -12.25
CA SER A 90 9.08 -5.65 -12.35
C SER A 90 10.25 -5.27 -11.44
N SER A 91 10.88 -6.25 -10.78
CA SER A 91 11.89 -6.00 -9.73
C SER A 91 11.36 -5.08 -8.64
N LEU A 92 10.07 -5.18 -8.28
CA LEU A 92 9.36 -4.31 -7.33
C LEU A 92 9.31 -2.83 -7.73
N VAL A 93 9.51 -2.51 -9.00
CA VAL A 93 9.36 -1.15 -9.54
C VAL A 93 7.99 -1.04 -10.22
N ASN A 94 7.24 0.00 -9.89
CA ASN A 94 5.91 0.19 -10.43
C ASN A 94 5.98 0.86 -11.82
N ILE A 95 6.17 0.05 -12.87
CA ILE A 95 6.45 0.52 -14.24
C ILE A 95 5.18 0.68 -15.07
N SER A 96 5.11 1.75 -15.88
CA SER A 96 3.94 2.09 -16.71
C SER A 96 4.01 1.51 -18.13
N TYR A 97 4.87 0.52 -18.35
CA TYR A 97 5.10 -0.10 -19.65
C TYR A 97 5.33 -1.60 -19.50
N GLY A 98 5.05 -2.32 -20.58
CA GLY A 98 5.32 -3.75 -20.72
C GLY A 98 6.50 -4.02 -21.66
N ASP A 99 6.70 -5.30 -21.99
CA ASP A 99 7.78 -5.77 -22.86
C ASP A 99 7.46 -5.68 -24.37
N GLY A 100 6.26 -5.21 -24.73
CA GLY A 100 5.79 -5.11 -26.10
C GLY A 100 5.45 -6.46 -26.74
N ALA A 101 5.25 -7.51 -25.94
CA ALA A 101 4.78 -8.81 -26.42
C ALA A 101 3.47 -8.69 -27.20
N ILE A 102 3.20 -9.66 -28.09
CA ILE A 102 1.97 -9.71 -28.88
C ILE A 102 1.03 -10.75 -28.29
N ASN A 103 -0.19 -10.34 -27.98
CA ASN A 103 -1.26 -11.19 -27.49
C ASN A 103 -1.74 -12.17 -28.58
N PRO A 104 -2.40 -13.29 -28.22
CA PRO A 104 -2.93 -14.25 -29.19
C PRO A 104 -3.91 -13.64 -30.21
N ASP A 105 -4.56 -12.54 -29.87
CA ASP A 105 -5.47 -11.79 -30.74
C ASP A 105 -4.77 -10.77 -31.66
N GLY A 106 -3.44 -10.65 -31.57
CA GLY A 106 -2.62 -9.75 -32.37
C GLY A 106 -2.43 -8.33 -31.79
N SER A 107 -3.02 -8.02 -30.63
CA SER A 107 -2.78 -6.76 -29.93
C SER A 107 -1.41 -6.74 -29.23
N VAL A 108 -0.83 -5.55 -29.03
CA VAL A 108 0.37 -5.40 -28.17
C VAL A 108 -0.08 -5.51 -26.72
N ALA A 109 0.62 -6.34 -25.93
CA ALA A 109 0.38 -6.51 -24.51
C ALA A 109 0.53 -5.17 -23.79
N ASP A 110 -0.50 -4.82 -23.01
CA ASP A 110 -0.60 -3.57 -22.28
C ASP A 110 -0.30 -3.73 -20.78
N SER A 111 0.56 -4.70 -20.47
CA SER A 111 1.00 -5.03 -19.12
C SER A 111 1.66 -3.84 -18.44
N ILE A 112 1.22 -3.51 -17.23
CA ILE A 112 1.78 -2.44 -16.39
C ILE A 112 1.78 -2.84 -14.92
N GLY A 113 2.44 -2.02 -14.10
CA GLY A 113 2.44 -2.11 -12.66
C GLY A 113 3.41 -3.14 -12.10
N LEU A 114 3.35 -3.32 -10.79
CA LEU A 114 4.22 -4.26 -10.04
C LEU A 114 4.10 -5.71 -10.50
N PHE A 115 2.94 -6.10 -11.02
CA PHE A 115 2.64 -7.48 -11.42
C PHE A 115 2.53 -7.64 -12.95
N GLN A 116 2.87 -6.60 -13.73
CA GLN A 116 2.77 -6.61 -15.20
C GLN A 116 1.42 -7.14 -15.71
N GLN A 117 0.34 -6.66 -15.09
CA GLN A 117 -1.02 -7.11 -15.36
C GLN A 117 -1.56 -6.40 -16.61
N GLN A 118 -2.25 -7.13 -17.50
CA GLN A 118 -2.94 -6.56 -18.67
C GLN A 118 -4.27 -5.90 -18.30
N SER A 119 -4.87 -5.11 -19.20
CA SER A 119 -6.17 -4.45 -18.99
C SER A 119 -7.31 -5.37 -18.55
N SER A 120 -7.25 -6.66 -18.88
CA SER A 120 -8.21 -7.68 -18.40
C SER A 120 -8.22 -7.85 -16.87
N TRP A 121 -7.23 -7.34 -16.17
CA TRP A 121 -7.14 -7.39 -14.70
C TRP A 121 -7.85 -6.23 -14.00
N GLY A 122 -7.94 -5.08 -14.65
CA GLY A 122 -8.47 -3.86 -14.08
C GLY A 122 -8.07 -2.63 -14.89
N THR A 123 -8.54 -1.46 -14.47
CA THR A 123 -8.19 -0.19 -15.12
C THR A 123 -6.70 0.13 -14.97
N VAL A 124 -6.21 1.14 -15.69
CA VAL A 124 -4.79 1.56 -15.57
C VAL A 124 -4.49 1.95 -14.13
N GLU A 125 -5.40 2.68 -13.50
CA GLU A 125 -5.31 3.13 -12.12
C GLU A 125 -5.15 1.99 -11.13
N GLN A 126 -5.98 0.97 -11.29
CA GLN A 126 -5.97 -0.20 -10.41
C GLN A 126 -4.70 -1.04 -10.56
N ARG A 127 -4.21 -1.19 -11.80
CA ARG A 127 -3.00 -1.97 -12.09
C ARG A 127 -1.72 -1.22 -11.69
N MET A 128 -1.78 0.11 -11.67
CA MET A 128 -0.70 0.99 -11.23
C MET A 128 -0.73 1.28 -9.72
N ASP A 129 -1.79 0.95 -8.98
CA ASP A 129 -1.78 1.03 -7.52
C ASP A 129 -1.13 -0.24 -6.91
N PRO A 130 -0.04 -0.15 -6.13
CA PRO A 130 0.62 -1.31 -5.54
C PRO A 130 -0.29 -2.22 -4.73
N THR A 131 -1.19 -1.64 -3.94
CA THR A 131 -2.08 -2.40 -3.05
C THR A 131 -3.17 -3.11 -3.85
N THR A 132 -3.78 -2.44 -4.83
CA THR A 132 -4.85 -2.99 -5.68
C THR A 132 -4.33 -4.05 -6.63
N SER A 133 -3.22 -3.78 -7.32
CA SER A 133 -2.60 -4.76 -8.22
C SER A 133 -2.17 -6.03 -7.48
N ALA A 134 -1.61 -5.90 -6.26
CA ALA A 134 -1.37 -7.04 -5.38
C ALA A 134 -2.67 -7.75 -4.98
N GLY A 135 -3.72 -6.98 -4.68
CA GLY A 135 -5.05 -7.51 -4.40
C GLY A 135 -5.58 -8.42 -5.52
N PHE A 136 -5.47 -7.99 -6.78
CA PHE A 136 -5.89 -8.80 -7.93
C PHE A 136 -5.10 -10.09 -8.08
N PHE A 137 -3.80 -10.08 -7.77
CA PHE A 137 -2.97 -11.28 -7.75
C PHE A 137 -3.48 -12.25 -6.67
N TYR A 138 -3.67 -11.77 -5.44
CA TYR A 138 -4.13 -12.61 -4.34
C TYR A 138 -5.53 -13.17 -4.55
N ASP A 139 -6.45 -12.39 -5.12
CA ASP A 139 -7.81 -12.86 -5.43
C ASP A 139 -7.80 -14.03 -6.41
N ARG A 140 -6.87 -14.03 -7.37
CA ARG A 140 -6.68 -15.17 -8.27
C ARG A 140 -5.90 -16.31 -7.62
N LEU A 141 -4.90 -16.01 -6.79
CA LEU A 141 -4.12 -17.02 -6.08
C LEU A 141 -5.01 -17.89 -5.19
N VAL A 142 -5.88 -17.28 -4.38
CA VAL A 142 -6.76 -18.04 -3.47
C VAL A 142 -7.81 -18.86 -4.21
N ALA A 143 -8.08 -18.54 -5.47
CA ALA A 143 -8.94 -19.34 -6.34
C ALA A 143 -8.23 -20.54 -6.99
N VAL A 144 -6.90 -20.64 -6.88
CA VAL A 144 -6.13 -21.81 -7.33
C VAL A 144 -6.23 -22.91 -6.27
N GLU A 145 -6.97 -23.98 -6.56
CA GLU A 145 -7.12 -25.10 -5.65
C GLU A 145 -5.76 -25.73 -5.27
N GLY A 146 -5.48 -25.83 -3.97
CA GLY A 146 -4.27 -26.46 -3.45
C GLY A 146 -2.99 -25.62 -3.59
N TRP A 147 -3.08 -24.32 -3.91
CA TRP A 147 -1.91 -23.47 -4.09
C TRP A 147 -0.92 -23.49 -2.91
N GLN A 148 -1.41 -23.69 -1.69
CA GLN A 148 -0.60 -23.75 -0.47
C GLN A 148 0.38 -24.93 -0.45
N ALA A 149 0.04 -26.02 -1.15
CA ALA A 149 0.86 -27.23 -1.25
C ALA A 149 1.63 -27.31 -2.57
N MET A 150 1.50 -26.30 -3.44
CA MET A 150 2.25 -26.23 -4.70
C MET A 150 3.64 -25.67 -4.47
N GLU A 151 4.57 -26.07 -5.33
CA GLU A 151 5.83 -25.34 -5.47
C GLU A 151 5.56 -23.84 -5.72
N PRO A 152 6.23 -22.91 -5.01
CA PRO A 152 5.95 -21.47 -5.08
C PRO A 152 5.85 -20.91 -6.50
N SER A 153 6.79 -21.27 -7.36
CA SER A 153 6.85 -20.81 -8.75
C SER A 153 5.65 -21.31 -9.56
N ILE A 154 5.18 -22.53 -9.28
CA ILE A 154 4.04 -23.14 -9.95
C ILE A 154 2.73 -22.49 -9.49
N ALA A 155 2.59 -22.19 -8.19
CA ALA A 155 1.44 -21.45 -7.66
C ALA A 155 1.33 -20.06 -8.31
N ILE A 156 2.45 -19.34 -8.40
CA ILE A 156 2.50 -18.03 -9.07
C ILE A 156 2.18 -18.17 -10.56
N ASN A 157 2.76 -19.16 -11.24
CA ASN A 157 2.53 -19.36 -12.67
C ASN A 157 1.07 -19.70 -13.00
N LYS A 158 0.34 -20.39 -12.11
CA LYS A 158 -1.11 -20.61 -12.28
C LYS A 158 -1.91 -19.31 -12.34
N VAL A 159 -1.42 -18.26 -11.69
CA VAL A 159 -2.02 -16.92 -11.67
C VAL A 159 -1.54 -16.08 -12.86
N GLN A 160 -0.23 -15.96 -13.05
CA GLN A 160 0.39 -15.06 -14.04
C GLN A 160 0.46 -15.65 -15.46
N ARG A 161 0.45 -16.98 -15.58
CA ARG A 161 0.50 -17.73 -16.85
C ARG A 161 1.73 -17.42 -17.72
N ASN A 162 2.89 -17.25 -17.09
CA ASN A 162 4.16 -17.14 -17.82
C ASN A 162 4.42 -18.42 -18.64
N ALA A 163 5.06 -18.28 -19.81
CA ALA A 163 5.40 -19.41 -20.68
C ALA A 163 6.36 -20.41 -20.02
N ASP A 164 7.22 -19.96 -19.11
CA ASP A 164 8.06 -20.81 -18.27
C ASP A 164 7.42 -20.98 -16.87
N PRO A 165 6.93 -22.18 -16.51
CA PRO A 165 6.38 -22.45 -15.19
C PRO A 165 7.36 -22.22 -14.04
N ASN A 166 8.67 -22.28 -14.30
CA ASN A 166 9.72 -22.10 -13.30
C ASN A 166 10.32 -20.69 -13.30
N HIS A 167 9.75 -19.75 -14.07
CA HIS A 167 10.25 -18.38 -14.21
C HIS A 167 10.55 -17.71 -12.85
N TYR A 168 9.67 -17.92 -11.87
CA TYR A 168 9.74 -17.24 -10.58
C TYR A 168 10.70 -17.91 -9.58
N THR A 169 11.21 -19.10 -9.86
CA THR A 169 12.00 -19.92 -8.91
C THR A 169 13.24 -19.16 -8.44
N LYS A 170 13.92 -18.47 -9.36
CA LYS A 170 15.14 -17.69 -9.07
C LYS A 170 14.92 -16.50 -8.12
N TYR A 171 13.69 -16.01 -7.98
CA TYR A 171 13.38 -14.83 -7.14
C TYR A 171 12.96 -15.21 -5.72
N ARG A 172 12.87 -16.51 -5.40
CA ARG A 172 12.41 -17.00 -4.09
C ARG A 172 13.29 -16.52 -2.95
N ALA A 173 14.62 -16.62 -3.12
CA ALA A 173 15.57 -16.24 -2.07
C ALA A 173 15.48 -14.73 -1.74
N ASP A 174 15.39 -13.89 -2.76
CA ASP A 174 15.22 -12.45 -2.61
C ASP A 174 13.90 -12.11 -1.90
N ALA A 175 12.79 -12.74 -2.29
CA ALA A 175 11.50 -12.53 -1.66
C ALA A 175 11.54 -12.87 -0.16
N VAL A 176 12.14 -14.02 0.20
CA VAL A 176 12.30 -14.43 1.60
C VAL A 176 13.18 -13.46 2.38
N ALA A 177 14.25 -12.94 1.77
CA ALA A 177 15.12 -11.95 2.40
C ALA A 177 14.37 -10.64 2.69
N ILE A 178 13.57 -10.14 1.74
CA ILE A 178 12.72 -8.96 1.93
C ILE A 178 11.70 -9.19 3.03
N MET A 179 10.99 -10.32 3.00
CA MET A 179 10.01 -10.66 4.05
C MET A 179 10.66 -10.70 5.44
N THR A 180 11.82 -11.33 5.55
CA THR A 180 12.58 -11.39 6.82
C THR A 180 12.93 -9.99 7.33
N TYR A 181 13.41 -9.13 6.44
CA TYR A 181 13.72 -7.74 6.77
C TYR A 181 12.47 -6.98 7.24
N LEU A 182 11.37 -7.01 6.48
CA LEU A 182 10.14 -6.29 6.83
C LEU A 182 9.56 -6.73 8.17
N ASN A 183 9.62 -8.02 8.48
CA ASN A 183 9.17 -8.54 9.78
C ASN A 183 10.08 -8.13 10.94
N SER A 184 11.38 -7.94 10.70
CA SER A 184 12.31 -7.48 11.74
C SER A 184 12.00 -6.05 12.21
N LEU A 185 11.43 -5.22 11.33
CA LEU A 185 11.00 -3.85 11.66
C LEU A 185 9.81 -3.83 12.64
N GLY A 186 8.93 -4.83 12.59
CA GLY A 186 7.83 -5.00 13.55
C GLY A 186 8.24 -5.60 14.91
N SER A 187 9.44 -6.18 14.99
CA SER A 187 9.97 -6.85 16.20
C SER A 187 10.91 -5.98 17.02
N SER A 188 11.10 -4.70 16.65
CA SER A 188 11.93 -3.77 17.39
C SER A 188 11.22 -3.27 18.65
N THR A 189 11.14 -4.15 19.67
CA THR A 189 10.88 -3.74 21.04
C THR A 189 12.01 -2.81 21.48
N ILE A 190 11.65 -1.58 21.85
CA ILE A 190 12.49 -0.66 22.60
C ILE A 190 13.14 -1.44 23.76
N ALA A 191 14.46 -1.59 23.73
CA ALA A 191 15.20 -2.07 24.89
C ALA A 191 14.99 -1.07 26.04
N PRO A 192 14.68 -1.52 27.27
CA PRO A 192 14.42 -0.60 28.37
C PRO A 192 15.74 0.07 28.78
N THR A 193 15.94 1.31 28.40
CA THR A 193 16.93 2.16 29.05
C THR A 193 16.41 2.49 30.44
N THR A 194 17.06 1.91 31.45
CA THR A 194 16.90 2.26 32.85
C THR A 194 17.26 3.72 33.07
N ALA A 195 16.27 4.61 33.05
CA ALA A 195 16.42 5.97 33.54
C ALA A 195 16.07 6.02 35.03
N ALA A 196 17.04 6.44 35.84
CA ALA A 196 16.89 6.69 37.27
C ALA A 196 15.86 7.82 37.52
N PRO A 197 15.18 7.84 38.68
CA PRO A 197 14.09 8.76 38.92
C PRO A 197 14.63 10.14 39.32
N VAL A 198 14.25 11.18 38.58
CA VAL A 198 14.34 12.57 39.08
C VAL A 198 12.94 12.96 39.51
N GLY A 199 12.79 13.23 40.80
CA GLY A 199 11.52 13.50 41.45
C GLY A 199 10.87 14.79 40.99
N VAL A 200 9.54 14.75 40.88
CA VAL A 200 8.68 15.93 40.77
C VAL A 200 7.72 15.88 41.96
N PRO A 201 7.58 16.96 42.74
CA PRO A 201 6.73 16.96 43.92
C PRO A 201 5.25 16.97 43.53
N SER A 202 4.50 16.15 44.25
CA SER A 202 3.07 15.94 44.17
C SER A 202 2.27 17.16 44.66
N THR A 203 1.21 17.51 43.93
CA THR A 203 -0.02 18.09 44.51
C THR A 203 -1.27 17.44 43.89
N PRO A 204 -2.38 17.33 44.65
CA PRO A 204 -3.31 16.22 44.49
C PRO A 204 -4.68 16.61 43.90
N ILE A 205 -5.26 15.63 43.18
CA ILE A 205 -6.65 15.12 43.18
C ILE A 205 -7.82 16.09 42.92
N GLY A 206 -8.61 15.70 41.92
CA GLY A 206 -10.04 15.98 41.72
C GLY A 206 -10.29 16.34 40.26
N THR A 207 -11.04 15.62 39.42
CA THR A 207 -12.22 14.76 39.59
C THR A 207 -12.44 14.02 38.26
N ALA A 208 -12.90 12.77 38.27
CA ALA A 208 -13.46 12.11 37.09
C ALA A 208 -14.99 12.35 37.02
N PRO A 209 -15.70 12.06 35.91
CA PRO A 209 -15.33 12.06 34.49
C PRO A 209 -16.21 13.06 33.68
N ALA A 210 -15.85 13.40 32.44
CA ALA A 210 -16.78 14.09 31.54
C ALA A 210 -16.77 13.46 30.14
N SER A 211 -17.96 13.09 29.69
CA SER A 211 -18.31 12.62 28.35
C SER A 211 -17.69 13.44 27.22
N PRO A 212 -17.53 12.85 26.01
CA PRO A 212 -17.03 13.58 24.85
C PRO A 212 -17.93 14.78 24.54
N ALA A 213 -17.30 15.95 24.38
CA ALA A 213 -17.96 17.18 23.99
C ALA A 213 -18.59 17.06 22.59
N PRO A 214 -19.67 17.81 22.31
CA PRO A 214 -20.34 17.78 21.02
C PRO A 214 -19.47 18.44 19.95
N VAL A 215 -19.35 17.79 18.79
CA VAL A 215 -18.74 18.33 17.57
C VAL A 215 -19.69 19.39 17.02
N GLY A 216 -19.32 20.66 17.12
CA GLY A 216 -20.22 21.76 16.76
C GLY A 216 -19.55 23.13 16.88
N GLY A 217 -18.58 23.39 16.00
CA GLY A 217 -17.99 24.70 15.79
C GLY A 217 -17.04 24.65 14.60
N CYS A 218 -17.41 25.29 13.49
CA CYS A 218 -16.52 25.46 12.35
C CYS A 218 -15.32 26.30 12.80
N VAL A 219 -14.17 25.66 13.01
CA VAL A 219 -12.91 26.39 13.15
C VAL A 219 -12.58 26.93 11.76
N ALA A 220 -12.55 28.25 11.61
CA ALA A 220 -12.16 28.88 10.35
C ALA A 220 -10.78 28.36 9.93
N VAL A 221 -10.72 27.67 8.79
CA VAL A 221 -9.47 27.18 8.22
C VAL A 221 -8.83 28.34 7.45
N SER A 222 -7.55 28.59 7.71
CA SER A 222 -6.79 29.67 7.08
C SER A 222 -6.84 29.60 5.55
N GLY A 223 -6.82 30.75 4.87
CA GLY A 223 -6.60 30.84 3.42
C GLY A 223 -5.11 30.96 3.04
N ASP A 224 -4.21 30.97 4.01
CA ASP A 224 -2.76 31.03 3.80
C ASP A 224 -2.19 29.62 3.56
N ALA A 225 -1.81 29.34 2.31
CA ALA A 225 -1.27 28.06 1.89
C ALA A 225 0.03 27.69 2.62
N GLN A 226 0.90 28.66 2.91
CA GLN A 226 2.17 28.39 3.58
C GLN A 226 1.94 28.04 5.05
N ALA A 227 1.05 28.76 5.73
CA ALA A 227 0.67 28.46 7.12
C ALA A 227 -0.04 27.10 7.25
N LEU A 228 -0.93 26.76 6.32
CA LEU A 228 -1.57 25.45 6.28
C LEU A 228 -0.53 24.34 6.08
N ALA A 229 0.37 24.50 5.11
CA ALA A 229 1.42 23.54 4.86
C ALA A 229 2.33 23.36 6.09
N ALA A 230 2.70 24.44 6.79
CA ALA A 230 3.49 24.36 8.02
C ALA A 230 2.76 23.57 9.13
N ASN A 231 1.45 23.76 9.29
CA ASN A 231 0.65 22.97 10.24
C ASN A 231 0.57 21.49 9.84
N LEU A 232 0.44 21.20 8.54
CA LEU A 232 0.47 19.83 8.04
C LEU A 232 1.84 19.18 8.23
N VAL A 233 2.95 19.93 8.11
CA VAL A 233 4.29 19.45 8.47
C VAL A 233 4.36 19.08 9.95
N ALA A 234 3.84 19.92 10.85
CA ALA A 234 3.79 19.58 12.27
C ALA A 234 2.95 18.33 12.54
N ALA A 235 1.85 18.13 11.80
CA ALA A 235 1.05 16.92 11.89
C ALA A 235 1.77 15.66 11.36
N MET A 236 2.57 15.80 10.30
CA MET A 236 3.45 14.73 9.81
C MET A 236 4.48 14.35 10.87
N ASP A 237 5.15 15.34 11.46
CA ASP A 237 6.18 15.12 12.48
C ASP A 237 5.58 14.51 13.78
N ALA A 238 4.30 14.78 14.07
CA ALA A 238 3.54 14.17 15.16
C ALA A 238 2.98 12.77 14.84
N GLY A 239 3.11 12.29 13.60
CA GLY A 239 2.56 11.00 13.16
C GLY A 239 1.04 10.96 12.99
N ASN A 240 0.41 12.13 12.90
CA ASN A 240 -1.03 12.31 12.72
C ASN A 240 -1.42 12.46 11.24
N LEU A 241 -0.51 12.94 10.39
CA LEU A 241 -0.66 12.90 8.94
C LEU A 241 0.41 11.97 8.37
N ILE A 242 0.00 10.88 7.72
CA ILE A 242 0.93 9.91 7.12
C ILE A 242 0.81 9.99 5.59
N LEU A 243 1.91 10.31 4.92
CA LEU A 243 1.97 10.28 3.47
C LEU A 243 2.50 8.91 3.06
N LEU A 244 1.86 8.27 2.09
CA LEU A 244 2.25 6.94 1.61
C LEU A 244 3.65 6.96 0.97
N GLU A 245 4.01 8.07 0.34
CA GLU A 245 5.31 8.27 -0.28
C GLU A 245 5.93 9.60 0.16
N ASP A 246 7.23 9.58 0.48
CA ASP A 246 7.97 10.77 0.92
C ASP A 246 7.98 11.89 -0.12
N ARG A 247 7.89 11.55 -1.41
CA ARG A 247 7.79 12.53 -2.50
C ARG A 247 6.56 13.44 -2.38
N TYR A 248 5.47 12.97 -1.77
CA TYR A 248 4.28 13.77 -1.49
C TYR A 248 4.45 14.59 -0.20
N ALA A 249 5.11 14.03 0.83
CA ALA A 249 5.48 14.77 2.02
C ALA A 249 6.40 15.97 1.70
N GLN A 250 7.33 15.78 0.76
CA GLN A 250 8.25 16.84 0.34
C GLN A 250 7.52 18.01 -0.33
N GLN A 251 6.44 17.77 -1.06
CA GLN A 251 5.61 18.85 -1.64
C GLN A 251 5.03 19.75 -0.55
N ILE A 252 4.51 19.17 0.53
CA ILE A 252 3.98 19.93 1.67
C ILE A 252 5.11 20.67 2.39
N ARG A 253 6.29 20.05 2.56
CA ARG A 253 7.46 20.71 3.16
C ARG A 253 7.95 21.90 2.32
N ASP A 254 7.99 21.77 1.00
CA ASP A 254 8.39 22.84 0.08
C ASP A 254 7.37 23.99 0.09
N MET A 255 6.06 23.68 0.17
CA MET A 255 5.01 24.67 0.37
C MET A 255 5.16 25.42 1.70
N ALA A 256 5.45 24.72 2.80
CA ALA A 256 5.68 25.31 4.12
C ALA A 256 6.93 26.23 4.14
N ALA A 257 7.97 25.87 3.39
CA ALA A 257 9.16 26.69 3.21
C ALA A 257 8.95 27.91 2.29
N GLY A 258 7.81 27.98 1.57
CA GLY A 258 7.55 29.02 0.57
C GLY A 258 8.36 28.84 -0.72
N THR A 259 8.82 27.61 -0.99
CA THR A 259 9.69 27.29 -2.13
C THR A 259 9.19 26.10 -2.96
N PRO A 260 7.89 26.01 -3.32
CA PRO A 260 7.43 24.93 -4.20
C PRO A 260 8.14 25.00 -5.55
N LYS A 261 8.60 23.85 -6.05
CA LYS A 261 9.13 23.73 -7.41
C LYS A 261 8.03 23.97 -8.44
N GLU A 262 8.43 24.23 -9.69
CA GLU A 262 7.49 24.33 -10.81
C GLU A 262 6.62 23.06 -10.90
N ASN A 263 5.31 23.23 -11.05
CA ASN A 263 4.31 22.15 -11.04
C ASN A 263 4.30 21.28 -9.76
N CYS A 264 4.84 21.79 -8.65
CA CYS A 264 4.82 21.13 -7.33
C CYS A 264 4.00 21.89 -6.29
N ALA A 265 3.37 23.01 -6.66
CA ALA A 265 2.42 23.67 -5.79
C ALA A 265 1.21 22.76 -5.54
N ILE A 266 0.66 22.81 -4.33
CA ILE A 266 -0.60 22.18 -3.98
C ILE A 266 -1.64 23.29 -3.87
N ASP A 267 -2.82 23.10 -4.47
CA ASP A 267 -3.91 24.06 -4.36
C ASP A 267 -4.24 24.26 -2.87
N VAL A 268 -4.38 25.53 -2.46
CA VAL A 268 -4.68 25.88 -1.06
C VAL A 268 -5.93 25.17 -0.55
N ARG A 269 -6.92 24.93 -1.41
CA ARG A 269 -8.15 24.23 -1.10
C ARG A 269 -7.88 22.77 -0.75
N ILE A 270 -6.93 22.12 -1.41
CA ILE A 270 -6.48 20.77 -1.05
C ILE A 270 -5.79 20.77 0.32
N LEU A 271 -4.95 21.75 0.62
CA LEU A 271 -4.35 21.89 1.95
C LEU A 271 -5.41 22.10 3.05
N GLN A 272 -6.46 22.87 2.75
CA GLN A 272 -7.61 23.08 3.63
C GLN A 272 -8.40 21.78 3.84
N ILE A 273 -8.66 21.01 2.78
CA ILE A 273 -9.35 19.72 2.85
C ILE A 273 -8.58 18.70 3.71
N ILE A 274 -7.26 18.60 3.52
CA ILE A 274 -6.41 17.75 4.37
C ILE A 274 -6.47 18.21 5.83
N THR A 275 -6.47 19.52 6.07
CA THR A 275 -6.59 20.10 7.42
C THR A 275 -7.95 19.77 8.04
N ILE A 276 -9.05 19.86 7.29
CA ILE A 276 -10.40 19.50 7.75
C ILE A 276 -10.47 18.01 8.10
N ALA A 277 -9.92 17.14 7.25
CA ALA A 277 -9.85 15.71 7.52
C ALA A 277 -9.05 15.42 8.80
N LEU A 278 -7.89 16.06 8.96
CA LEU A 278 -7.06 15.91 10.15
C LEU A 278 -7.78 16.38 11.42
N ASN A 279 -8.46 17.52 11.37
CA ASN A 279 -9.26 18.03 12.49
C ASN A 279 -10.45 17.13 12.82
N THR A 280 -11.03 16.46 11.82
CA THR A 280 -12.19 15.57 11.98
C THR A 280 -11.80 14.25 12.62
N PHE A 281 -10.66 13.66 12.23
CA PHE A 281 -10.31 12.29 12.61
C PHE A 281 -9.09 12.18 13.53
N GLY A 282 -8.34 13.26 13.75
CA GLY A 282 -7.12 13.30 14.56
C GLY A 282 -5.90 12.62 13.90
N LYS A 283 -6.13 11.58 13.10
CA LYS A 283 -5.09 10.87 12.34
C LYS A 283 -5.60 10.45 10.96
N ILE A 284 -4.85 10.76 9.90
CA ILE A 284 -5.22 10.47 8.51
C ILE A 284 -4.03 9.98 7.70
N GLY A 285 -4.30 9.27 6.61
CA GLY A 285 -3.30 8.84 5.64
C GLY A 285 -3.66 9.31 4.23
N VAL A 286 -2.66 9.84 3.52
CA VAL A 286 -2.78 10.35 2.14
C VAL A 286 -1.87 9.55 1.22
N SER A 287 -2.43 8.98 0.16
CA SER A 287 -1.73 8.14 -0.82
C SER A 287 -1.29 8.90 -2.06
N ASP A 288 -1.95 10.01 -2.41
CA ASP A 288 -1.61 10.77 -3.60
C ASP A 288 -1.95 12.27 -3.47
N LEU A 289 -1.14 13.13 -4.09
CA LEU A 289 -1.27 14.59 -4.07
C LEU A 289 -0.96 15.21 -5.45
N ASN A 290 0.19 15.83 -5.66
CA ASN A 290 0.55 16.39 -6.97
C ASN A 290 1.39 15.38 -7.76
N ARG A 291 0.77 14.74 -8.76
CA ARG A 291 1.44 13.79 -9.67
C ARG A 291 2.29 14.48 -10.74
N GLN A 292 1.93 15.71 -11.14
CA GLN A 292 2.74 16.47 -12.09
C GLN A 292 4.12 16.79 -11.49
N CYS A 293 4.18 17.05 -10.19
CA CYS A 293 5.42 17.23 -9.45
C CYS A 293 6.33 16.00 -9.46
N THR A 294 5.74 14.81 -9.36
CA THR A 294 6.48 13.55 -9.22
C THR A 294 6.75 12.87 -10.56
N GLY A 295 6.19 13.39 -11.66
CA GLY A 295 6.22 12.74 -12.98
C GLY A 295 5.37 11.46 -13.05
N SER A 296 4.50 11.25 -12.05
CA SER A 296 3.67 10.05 -11.93
C SER A 296 2.50 10.09 -12.92
N LEU A 297 2.44 9.14 -13.85
CA LEU A 297 1.32 9.00 -14.80
C LEU A 297 0.34 7.88 -14.40
N LEU A 298 0.35 7.46 -13.13
CA LEU A 298 -0.71 6.61 -12.58
C LEU A 298 -2.04 7.35 -12.73
N GLY A 299 -3.17 6.64 -12.75
CA GLY A 299 -4.43 7.33 -12.94
C GLY A 299 -4.90 7.33 -14.39
N ALA A 300 -5.79 8.29 -14.65
CA ALA A 300 -6.11 8.80 -15.98
C ALA A 300 -4.93 9.54 -16.66
N GLY A 301 -3.69 9.26 -16.25
CA GLY A 301 -2.46 9.91 -16.70
C GLY A 301 -2.56 11.43 -16.62
N THR A 302 -2.32 12.09 -17.75
CA THR A 302 -2.38 13.56 -17.85
C THR A 302 -3.79 14.14 -17.74
N GLY A 303 -4.83 13.30 -17.80
CA GLY A 303 -6.22 13.67 -17.56
C GLY A 303 -6.66 13.55 -16.09
N SER A 304 -5.76 13.19 -15.18
CA SER A 304 -6.05 13.11 -13.74
C SER A 304 -6.06 14.49 -13.09
N SER A 305 -6.95 14.73 -12.13
CA SER A 305 -6.93 15.97 -11.32
C SER A 305 -5.64 16.14 -10.49
N HIS A 306 -4.90 15.05 -10.26
CA HIS A 306 -3.56 15.11 -9.67
C HIS A 306 -2.50 15.67 -10.62
N TRP A 307 -2.79 15.72 -11.93
CA TRP A 307 -1.87 16.12 -12.99
C TRP A 307 -2.29 17.40 -13.72
N MET A 308 -3.57 17.56 -14.02
CA MET A 308 -4.06 18.68 -14.83
C MET A 308 -3.83 20.02 -14.12
N ASN A 309 -3.77 21.10 -14.91
CA ASN A 309 -3.70 22.48 -14.43
C ASN A 309 -2.51 22.80 -13.51
N GLY A 310 -1.33 22.23 -13.73
CA GLY A 310 -0.17 22.43 -12.85
C GLY A 310 -0.07 21.40 -11.71
N GLY A 311 -1.02 20.47 -11.64
CA GLY A 311 -1.14 19.45 -10.61
C GLY A 311 -1.58 20.01 -9.26
N GLY A 312 -1.69 19.14 -8.26
CA GLY A 312 -1.98 19.56 -6.88
C GLY A 312 -3.43 19.96 -6.63
N ASN A 313 -4.35 19.59 -7.52
CA ASN A 313 -5.78 19.90 -7.43
C ASN A 313 -6.60 18.73 -6.85
N ALA A 314 -5.96 17.68 -6.34
CA ALA A 314 -6.59 16.48 -5.83
C ALA A 314 -5.82 15.86 -4.66
N VAL A 315 -6.52 15.05 -3.88
CA VAL A 315 -5.97 14.26 -2.78
C VAL A 315 -6.64 12.89 -2.73
N ASP A 316 -5.83 11.85 -2.57
CA ASP A 316 -6.31 10.49 -2.30
C ASP A 316 -6.03 10.16 -0.84
N PHE A 317 -7.08 9.90 -0.06
CA PHE A 317 -6.94 9.43 1.33
C PHE A 317 -7.02 7.91 1.38
N TYR A 318 -6.03 7.26 2.00
CA TYR A 318 -6.05 5.80 2.23
C TYR A 318 -6.46 5.42 3.66
N SER A 319 -6.52 6.37 4.60
CA SER A 319 -7.01 6.08 5.96
C SER A 319 -7.56 7.30 6.71
N PHE A 320 -8.52 7.03 7.60
CA PHE A 320 -9.11 7.99 8.54
C PHE A 320 -9.14 7.39 9.94
N ALA A 321 -8.86 8.20 10.96
CA ALA A 321 -8.68 7.78 12.36
C ALA A 321 -7.69 6.61 12.51
N GLY A 322 -6.67 6.57 11.65
CA GLY A 322 -5.69 5.47 11.57
C GLY A 322 -6.23 4.15 11.00
N THR A 323 -7.48 4.12 10.50
CA THR A 323 -8.10 2.94 9.89
C THR A 323 -8.16 3.11 8.37
N ALA A 324 -7.79 2.07 7.61
CA ALA A 324 -7.86 2.10 6.15
C ALA A 324 -9.28 2.45 5.67
N THR A 325 -9.36 3.28 4.62
CA THR A 325 -10.63 3.71 4.02
C THR A 325 -10.83 3.07 2.66
N THR A 326 -12.08 2.76 2.33
CA THR A 326 -12.48 2.33 0.98
C THR A 326 -13.03 3.50 0.17
N GLY A 327 -13.13 4.69 0.77
CA GLY A 327 -13.94 5.79 0.26
C GLY A 327 -15.45 5.58 0.48
N CYS A 328 -15.87 4.41 0.95
CA CYS A 328 -17.28 4.03 1.12
C CYS A 328 -17.67 3.85 2.58
N ASP A 329 -16.68 3.75 3.47
CA ASP A 329 -16.87 3.50 4.88
C ASP A 329 -17.41 4.73 5.63
N PRO A 330 -17.91 4.55 6.87
CA PRO A 330 -18.51 5.63 7.64
C PRO A 330 -17.61 6.87 7.81
N ASN A 331 -16.28 6.70 7.91
CA ASN A 331 -15.38 7.85 8.06
C ASN A 331 -15.27 8.63 6.76
N ALA A 332 -15.20 7.96 5.61
CA ALA A 332 -15.23 8.64 4.31
C ALA A 332 -16.54 9.42 4.11
N LEU A 333 -17.69 8.83 4.47
CA LEU A 333 -18.99 9.51 4.39
C LEU A 333 -19.04 10.71 5.33
N GLN A 334 -18.54 10.57 6.57
CA GLN A 334 -18.46 11.68 7.52
C GLN A 334 -17.61 12.83 6.99
N LEU A 335 -16.48 12.54 6.33
CA LEU A 335 -15.66 13.60 5.73
C LEU A 335 -16.42 14.35 4.63
N LEU A 336 -17.13 13.62 3.76
CA LEU A 336 -17.90 14.23 2.68
C LEU A 336 -19.06 15.07 3.20
N ASP A 337 -19.76 14.62 4.25
CA ASP A 337 -20.81 15.41 4.92
C ASP A 337 -20.24 16.71 5.53
N VAL A 338 -19.03 16.65 6.08
CA VAL A 338 -18.32 17.84 6.61
C VAL A 338 -17.89 18.78 5.47
N LEU A 339 -17.38 18.23 4.38
CA LEU A 339 -16.84 19.01 3.26
C LEU A 339 -17.92 19.64 2.39
N ASP A 340 -19.04 18.97 2.14
CA ASP A 340 -20.06 19.40 1.18
C ASP A 340 -20.48 20.87 1.36
N PRO A 341 -20.87 21.37 2.54
CA PRO A 341 -21.26 22.78 2.68
C PRO A 341 -20.10 23.79 2.60
N GLN A 342 -18.85 23.32 2.64
CA GLN A 342 -17.65 24.15 2.71
C GLN A 342 -16.90 24.27 1.37
N VAL A 343 -17.08 23.29 0.47
CA VAL A 343 -16.34 23.26 -0.79
C VAL A 343 -17.07 24.01 -1.89
N PRO A 344 -16.34 24.65 -2.84
CA PRO A 344 -16.96 25.32 -3.97
C PRO A 344 -17.70 24.33 -4.87
N GLN A 345 -18.75 24.81 -5.53
CA GLN A 345 -19.48 24.03 -6.51
C GLN A 345 -18.55 23.58 -7.66
N GLY A 346 -18.67 22.32 -8.05
CA GLY A 346 -17.78 21.69 -9.04
C GLY A 346 -16.64 20.89 -8.40
N SER A 347 -16.53 20.89 -7.06
CA SER A 347 -15.68 19.94 -6.33
C SER A 347 -16.19 18.53 -6.57
N ARG A 348 -15.29 17.55 -6.53
CA ARG A 348 -15.64 16.16 -6.87
C ARG A 348 -15.09 15.17 -5.86
N ALA A 349 -15.80 14.06 -5.70
CA ALA A 349 -15.34 12.93 -4.93
C ALA A 349 -15.53 11.63 -5.73
N GLY A 350 -14.52 10.77 -5.69
CA GLY A 350 -14.60 9.44 -6.28
C GLY A 350 -15.52 8.51 -5.48
N GLN A 351 -15.58 7.26 -5.91
CA GLN A 351 -16.24 6.13 -5.25
C GLN A 351 -17.78 6.20 -5.19
N ILE A 352 -18.44 6.77 -6.20
CA ILE A 352 -19.92 6.82 -6.24
C ILE A 352 -20.56 5.42 -6.20
N GLN A 353 -19.89 4.38 -6.71
CA GLN A 353 -20.44 3.03 -6.87
C GLN A 353 -20.87 2.35 -5.56
N CYS A 354 -20.46 2.89 -4.42
CA CYS A 354 -20.75 2.35 -3.09
C CYS A 354 -21.51 3.34 -2.19
N ARG A 355 -21.99 4.45 -2.75
CA ARG A 355 -22.73 5.49 -2.01
C ARG A 355 -24.10 5.71 -2.64
N SER A 356 -25.06 6.11 -1.80
CA SER A 356 -26.39 6.53 -2.24
C SER A 356 -26.69 7.99 -1.89
N THR A 357 -25.87 8.61 -1.03
CA THR A 357 -25.99 10.02 -0.63
C THR A 357 -25.68 10.95 -1.80
N THR A 358 -26.48 12.00 -1.95
CA THR A 358 -26.24 13.11 -2.88
C THR A 358 -25.79 14.35 -2.12
N TYR A 359 -24.79 15.04 -2.66
CA TYR A 359 -24.21 16.24 -2.10
C TYR A 359 -24.56 17.46 -2.96
N GLN A 360 -24.57 18.66 -2.37
CA GLN A 360 -24.96 19.89 -3.08
C GLN A 360 -23.82 20.46 -3.92
N HIS A 361 -22.59 20.48 -3.38
CA HIS A 361 -21.42 21.06 -4.03
C HIS A 361 -20.48 19.99 -4.58
N ILE A 362 -20.53 18.77 -4.03
CA ILE A 362 -19.68 17.64 -4.46
C ILE A 362 -20.36 16.83 -5.56
N THR A 363 -19.80 16.87 -6.77
CA THR A 363 -20.17 15.95 -7.86
C THR A 363 -19.43 14.63 -7.69
N GLN A 364 -20.15 13.51 -7.71
CA GLN A 364 -19.55 12.19 -7.49
C GLN A 364 -19.29 11.45 -8.82
N PHE A 365 -18.24 10.65 -8.85
CA PHE A 365 -17.89 9.81 -10.02
C PHE A 365 -17.38 8.43 -9.61
N GLY A 366 -17.33 7.50 -10.58
CA GLY A 366 -16.86 6.13 -10.36
C GLY A 366 -15.35 6.09 -10.18
N ASP A 367 -14.88 5.42 -9.13
CA ASP A 367 -13.46 5.29 -8.81
C ASP A 367 -13.23 4.06 -7.92
N THR A 368 -11.99 3.60 -7.76
CA THR A 368 -11.69 2.34 -7.06
C THR A 368 -11.97 2.46 -5.56
N PRO A 369 -12.70 1.51 -4.94
CA PRO A 369 -13.10 1.58 -3.53
C PRO A 369 -11.99 1.10 -2.58
N ASN A 370 -10.80 1.68 -2.68
CA ASN A 370 -9.62 1.40 -1.84
C ASN A 370 -9.00 2.67 -1.24
N HIS A 371 -9.58 3.84 -1.55
CA HIS A 371 -9.21 5.15 -1.05
C HIS A 371 -10.42 6.08 -1.20
N LEU A 372 -10.36 7.29 -0.63
CA LEU A 372 -11.25 8.39 -0.96
C LEU A 372 -10.51 9.39 -1.85
N HIS A 373 -10.89 9.49 -3.13
CA HIS A 373 -10.45 10.56 -4.02
C HIS A 373 -11.29 11.80 -3.77
N PHE A 374 -10.63 12.95 -3.64
CA PHE A 374 -11.30 14.25 -3.62
C PHE A 374 -10.53 15.27 -4.47
N ASP A 375 -11.22 16.01 -5.34
CA ASP A 375 -10.58 17.04 -6.17
C ASP A 375 -11.40 18.32 -6.34
N VAL A 376 -10.66 19.40 -6.63
CA VAL A 376 -11.20 20.75 -6.88
C VAL A 376 -10.78 21.27 -8.27
N ALA A 377 -10.29 20.40 -9.14
CA ALA A 377 -9.75 20.78 -10.45
C ALA A 377 -10.81 21.39 -11.40
N TYR A 378 -12.10 21.17 -11.10
CA TYR A 378 -13.26 21.62 -11.86
C TYR A 378 -14.12 22.63 -11.09
N ALA A 379 -13.64 23.07 -9.92
CA ALA A 379 -14.36 23.97 -9.05
C ALA A 379 -13.78 25.39 -9.14
N ASP A 380 -14.65 26.38 -9.27
CA ASP A 380 -14.29 27.79 -9.23
C ASP A 380 -14.56 28.38 -7.84
N GLY A 381 -13.62 29.17 -7.34
CA GLY A 381 -13.75 29.86 -6.05
C GLY A 381 -13.09 29.14 -4.86
N PRO A 382 -13.00 29.83 -3.71
CA PRO A 382 -12.37 29.32 -2.48
C PRO A 382 -13.29 28.37 -1.71
N LEU A 383 -12.76 27.64 -0.73
CA LEU A 383 -13.61 27.03 0.31
C LEU A 383 -14.27 28.13 1.13
N THR A 384 -15.55 27.94 1.45
CA THR A 384 -16.28 28.73 2.45
C THR A 384 -15.86 28.25 3.84
N THR A 385 -14.66 28.66 4.26
CA THR A 385 -14.22 28.50 5.64
C THR A 385 -14.99 29.54 6.46
N GLY A 386 -15.92 29.07 7.29
CA GLY A 386 -16.95 29.89 7.95
C GLY A 386 -16.42 31.10 8.72
#